data_AF-A0A944C3S8-F1
#
_entry.id   AF-A0A944C3S8-F1
#
_cell.length_a   1.000
_cell.length_b   1.000
_cell.length_c   1.000
_cell.angle_alpha   90.00
_cell.angle_beta   90.00
_cell.angle_gamma   90.00
#
_symmetry.space_group_name_H-M   'P 1'
#
loop_
_entity.id
_entity.type
_entity.pdbx_description
1 polymer ?
#
loop_
_entity_poly.entity_id
_entity_poly.type
_entity_poly.pdbx_seq_one_letter_code
_entity_poly.pdbx_strand_id
1 'polypeptide(L)'
;MEASADYNPFKLTSDVAQLALLPVSVRGNDVTVAPALEVINWQKDGSFTIEGDRDITFAGMDFNFGVPKVAGNFRLELFTNGAWREVSLLHYSDNDPVIHTGNELGGMTARKLRITNVSGQDLQVYFKHFKFVKQ
;
A
#
# COMPACT_ATOMS: atom_id res chain seq x y z
N MET A 1 28.54 -12.63 -17.63
CA MET A 1 27.90 -12.66 -16.30
C MET A 1 26.47 -12.23 -16.51
N GLU A 2 25.53 -13.18 -16.52
CA GLU A 2 24.12 -12.83 -16.50
C GLU A 2 23.79 -12.34 -15.10
N ALA A 3 23.36 -11.08 -14.98
CA ALA A 3 22.75 -10.59 -13.76
C ALA A 3 21.45 -11.38 -13.59
N SER A 4 21.41 -12.33 -12.65
CA SER A 4 20.16 -12.90 -12.19
C SER A 4 19.37 -11.75 -11.59
N ALA A 5 18.42 -11.19 -12.35
CA ALA A 5 17.44 -10.29 -11.79
C ALA A 5 16.74 -11.08 -10.68
N ASP A 6 16.93 -10.68 -9.43
CA ASP A 6 16.24 -11.28 -8.30
C ASP A 6 14.74 -11.25 -8.60
N TYR A 7 14.12 -12.43 -8.64
CA TYR A 7 12.71 -12.56 -8.98
C TYR A 7 11.86 -11.84 -7.94
N ASN A 8 11.14 -10.80 -8.38
CA ASN A 8 10.16 -10.10 -7.55
C ASN A 8 8.75 -10.47 -8.01
N PRO A 9 7.99 -11.24 -7.21
CA PRO A 9 6.63 -11.65 -7.57
C PRO A 9 5.61 -10.52 -7.51
N PHE A 10 6.01 -9.32 -7.05
CA PHE A 10 5.13 -8.16 -6.93
C PHE A 10 5.60 -7.01 -7.81
N LYS A 11 4.63 -6.36 -8.44
CA LYS A 11 4.81 -5.15 -9.23
C LYS A 11 4.00 -4.01 -8.61
N LEU A 12 4.62 -2.83 -8.50
CA LEU A 12 3.93 -1.59 -8.17
C LEU A 12 3.67 -0.80 -9.46
N THR A 13 2.46 -0.27 -9.60
CA THR A 13 2.07 0.69 -10.64
C THR A 13 1.34 1.86 -10.00
N SER A 14 1.65 3.09 -10.42
CA SER A 14 1.03 4.30 -9.87
C SER A 14 0.91 5.38 -10.92
N ASP A 15 -0.13 6.21 -10.80
CA ASP A 15 -0.25 7.49 -11.50
C ASP A 15 0.45 8.64 -10.72
N VAL A 16 0.78 8.43 -9.45
CA VAL A 16 1.63 9.30 -8.65
C VAL A 16 3.06 9.03 -9.04
N ALA A 17 3.63 9.91 -9.88
CA ALA A 17 4.93 9.69 -10.53
C ALA A 17 6.05 9.31 -9.55
N GLN A 18 6.09 9.95 -8.38
CA GLN A 18 7.10 9.69 -7.35
C GLN A 18 6.97 8.27 -6.74
N LEU A 19 5.75 7.74 -6.61
CA LEU A 19 5.52 6.40 -6.05
C LEU A 19 5.81 5.29 -7.06
N ALA A 20 5.60 5.53 -8.35
CA ALA A 20 5.86 4.55 -9.42
C ALA A 20 7.34 4.11 -9.49
N LEU A 21 8.25 4.89 -8.92
CA LEU A 21 9.69 4.63 -8.88
C LEU A 21 10.13 3.81 -7.66
N LEU A 22 9.25 3.60 -6.68
CA LEU A 22 9.62 2.94 -5.44
C LEU A 22 9.69 1.41 -5.62
N PRO A 23 10.81 0.77 -5.28
CA PRO A 23 10.95 -0.68 -5.40
C PRO A 23 10.09 -1.40 -4.34
N VAL A 24 9.50 -2.52 -4.76
CA VAL A 24 8.89 -3.51 -3.86
C VAL A 24 9.94 -4.53 -3.45
N SER A 25 9.94 -4.96 -2.20
CA SER A 25 10.85 -5.99 -1.68
C SER A 25 10.07 -7.07 -0.94
N VAL A 26 10.52 -8.32 -1.10
CA VAL A 26 9.93 -9.49 -0.42
C VAL A 26 10.97 -10.10 0.51
N ARG A 27 10.63 -10.30 1.78
CA ARG A 27 11.45 -10.98 2.77
C ARG A 27 10.60 -11.99 3.55
N GLY A 28 10.69 -13.26 3.18
CA GLY A 28 9.82 -14.29 3.73
C GLY A 28 8.35 -13.98 3.44
N ASN A 29 7.57 -13.71 4.50
CA ASN A 29 6.17 -13.35 4.39
C ASN A 29 5.92 -11.84 4.27
N ASP A 30 6.92 -11.02 4.55
CA ASP A 30 6.80 -9.57 4.46
C ASP A 30 6.96 -9.11 3.00
N VAL A 31 6.04 -8.25 2.57
CA VAL A 31 6.16 -7.47 1.33
C VAL A 31 6.15 -6.00 1.71
N THR A 32 7.14 -5.26 1.21
CA THR A 32 7.36 -3.85 1.57
C THR A 32 7.59 -2.99 0.34
N VAL A 33 7.14 -1.75 0.38
CA VAL A 33 7.54 -0.70 -0.57
C VAL A 33 8.60 0.16 0.12
N ALA A 34 9.69 0.46 -0.59
CA ALA A 34 10.75 1.30 -0.03
C ALA A 34 10.22 2.69 0.39
N PRO A 35 10.76 3.27 1.46
CA PRO A 35 10.41 4.63 1.86
C PRO A 35 10.84 5.65 0.79
N ALA A 36 10.11 6.77 0.71
CA ALA A 36 10.53 7.92 -0.07
C ALA A 36 11.43 8.83 0.78
N LEU A 37 12.48 9.37 0.15
CA LEU A 37 13.34 10.38 0.77
C LEU A 37 12.72 11.79 0.71
N GLU A 38 11.93 12.04 -0.33
CA GLU A 38 11.26 13.30 -0.58
C GLU A 38 9.78 13.26 -0.15
N VAL A 39 9.19 14.44 0.00
CA VAL A 39 7.74 14.57 0.17
C VAL A 39 7.05 14.08 -1.10
N ILE A 40 6.10 13.18 -0.96
CA ILE A 40 5.26 12.72 -2.08
C ILE A 40 4.14 13.72 -2.29
N ASN A 41 4.08 14.31 -3.48
CA ASN A 41 2.92 15.07 -3.93
C ASN A 41 1.91 14.06 -4.51
N TRP A 42 0.92 13.70 -3.69
CA TRP A 42 -0.10 12.74 -4.05
C TRP A 42 -1.34 13.48 -4.53
N GLN A 43 -1.48 13.59 -5.85
CA GLN A 43 -2.58 14.34 -6.46
C GLN A 43 -3.96 13.76 -6.09
N LYS A 44 -4.99 14.60 -6.20
CA LYS A 44 -6.39 14.20 -6.08
C LYS A 44 -6.68 12.97 -6.95
N ASP A 45 -7.40 11.99 -6.38
CA ASP A 45 -7.78 10.73 -7.02
C ASP A 45 -6.60 9.84 -7.44
N GLY A 46 -5.36 10.28 -7.18
CA GLY A 46 -4.15 9.51 -7.47
C GLY A 46 -4.11 8.22 -6.65
N SER A 47 -3.50 7.19 -7.21
CA SER A 47 -3.42 5.87 -6.59
C SER A 47 -2.13 5.15 -6.90
N PHE A 48 -1.79 4.16 -6.05
CA PHE A 48 -0.91 3.09 -6.49
C PHE A 48 -1.54 1.72 -6.21
N THR A 49 -1.14 0.76 -7.03
CA THR A 49 -1.58 -0.62 -6.98
C THR A 49 -0.35 -1.52 -6.86
N ILE A 50 -0.39 -2.48 -5.96
CA ILE A 50 0.54 -3.61 -5.95
C ILE A 50 -0.19 -4.83 -6.49
N GLU A 51 0.41 -5.48 -7.47
CA GLU A 51 -0.09 -6.70 -8.10
C GLU A 51 0.92 -7.83 -7.93
N GLY A 52 0.47 -8.95 -7.36
CA GLY A 52 1.22 -10.19 -7.35
C GLY A 52 1.13 -10.95 -8.68
N ASP A 53 1.99 -11.93 -8.88
CA ASP A 53 1.89 -12.93 -9.95
C ASP A 53 0.74 -13.93 -9.72
N ARG A 54 0.37 -14.14 -8.44
CA ARG A 54 -0.71 -15.03 -7.97
C ARG A 54 -1.50 -14.39 -6.83
N ASP A 55 -2.65 -15.00 -6.53
CA ASP A 55 -3.40 -14.67 -5.33
C ASP A 55 -2.60 -15.02 -4.07
N ILE A 56 -2.68 -14.15 -3.05
CA ILE A 56 -2.11 -14.37 -1.73
C ILE A 56 -3.17 -14.17 -0.66
N THR A 57 -3.04 -14.89 0.45
CA THR A 57 -3.84 -14.65 1.64
C THR A 57 -3.12 -13.64 2.54
N PHE A 58 -3.81 -12.58 2.94
CA PHE A 58 -3.26 -11.52 3.78
C PHE A 58 -3.35 -11.92 5.26
N ALA A 59 -2.27 -11.70 6.00
CA ALA A 59 -2.22 -11.85 7.46
C ALA A 59 -2.41 -10.51 8.19
N GLY A 60 -1.95 -9.42 7.59
CA GLY A 60 -2.04 -8.07 8.16
C GLY A 60 -1.31 -7.05 7.30
N MET A 61 -1.55 -5.77 7.58
CA MET A 61 -0.95 -4.65 6.87
C MET A 61 -0.88 -3.42 7.76
N ASP A 62 0.21 -2.67 7.61
CA ASP A 62 0.42 -1.38 8.23
C ASP A 62 1.23 -0.47 7.30
N PHE A 63 0.95 0.83 7.36
CA PHE A 63 1.67 1.82 6.58
C PHE A 63 1.69 3.17 7.27
N ASN A 64 2.63 4.02 6.89
CA ASN A 64 2.82 5.31 7.53
C ASN A 64 3.15 6.37 6.48
N PHE A 65 2.28 7.36 6.39
CA PHE A 65 2.37 8.50 5.48
C PHE A 65 2.84 9.78 6.18
N GLY A 66 3.26 9.67 7.45
CA GLY A 66 3.94 10.71 8.23
C GLY A 66 3.12 11.97 8.48
N VAL A 67 1.81 11.91 8.26
CA VAL A 67 0.85 12.98 8.52
C VAL A 67 -0.19 12.44 9.50
N PRO A 68 -0.34 13.03 10.70
CA PRO A 68 -1.37 12.61 11.65
C PRO A 68 -2.77 12.67 11.04
N LYS A 69 -3.64 11.72 11.40
CA LYS A 69 -5.05 11.64 10.97
C LYS A 69 -5.27 11.53 9.45
N VAL A 70 -4.25 11.17 8.67
CA VAL A 70 -4.36 11.15 7.22
C VAL A 70 -5.12 9.93 6.67
N ALA A 71 -5.39 8.89 7.47
CA ALA A 71 -6.08 7.70 6.96
C ALA A 71 -7.44 7.99 6.31
N GLY A 72 -8.22 8.92 6.86
CA GLY A 72 -9.54 9.28 6.31
C GLY A 72 -9.48 9.92 4.91
N ASN A 73 -8.29 10.33 4.47
CA ASN A 73 -8.06 10.84 3.13
C ASN A 73 -7.73 9.74 2.12
N PHE A 74 -7.61 8.48 2.56
CA PHE A 74 -7.23 7.36 1.72
C PHE A 74 -8.26 6.23 1.77
N ARG A 75 -8.37 5.49 0.66
CA ARG A 75 -9.16 4.26 0.58
C ARG A 75 -8.29 3.10 0.16
N LEU A 76 -8.24 2.06 0.99
CA LEU A 76 -7.57 0.79 0.71
C LEU A 76 -8.57 -0.21 0.14
N GLU A 77 -8.22 -0.87 -0.95
CA GLU A 77 -9.08 -1.84 -1.61
C GLU A 77 -8.30 -3.10 -2.02
N LEU A 78 -8.93 -4.27 -1.91
CA LEU A 78 -8.46 -5.53 -2.49
C LEU A 78 -9.34 -5.93 -3.68
N PHE A 79 -8.73 -6.38 -4.77
CA PHE A 79 -9.48 -6.92 -5.90
C PHE A 79 -9.82 -8.39 -5.65
N THR A 80 -11.08 -8.66 -5.32
CA THR A 80 -11.57 -10.00 -4.96
C THR A 80 -12.86 -10.30 -5.72
N ASN A 81 -12.98 -11.52 -6.25
CA ASN A 81 -14.17 -11.96 -6.99
C ASN A 81 -14.58 -11.01 -8.13
N GLY A 82 -13.59 -10.46 -8.86
CA GLY A 82 -13.84 -9.57 -9.99
C GLY A 82 -14.20 -8.12 -9.65
N ALA A 83 -14.17 -7.73 -8.37
CA ALA A 83 -14.48 -6.37 -7.94
C ALA A 83 -13.49 -5.86 -6.88
N TRP A 84 -13.32 -4.55 -6.81
CA TRP A 84 -12.61 -3.90 -5.71
C TRP A 84 -13.50 -3.91 -4.46
N ARG A 85 -12.94 -4.33 -3.33
CA ARG A 85 -13.60 -4.32 -2.02
C ARG A 85 -12.76 -3.50 -1.05
N GLU A 86 -13.41 -2.56 -0.39
CA GLU A 86 -12.77 -1.70 0.59
C GLU A 86 -12.35 -2.48 1.84
N VAL A 87 -11.20 -2.11 2.39
CA VAL A 87 -10.69 -2.57 3.68
C VAL A 87 -10.60 -1.35 4.58
N SER A 88 -11.18 -1.45 5.77
CA SER A 88 -11.23 -0.35 6.72
C SER A 88 -9.82 0.05 7.16
N LEU A 89 -9.58 1.34 7.28
CA LEU A 89 -8.34 1.90 7.85
C LEU A 89 -8.59 2.35 9.29
N LEU A 90 -7.67 2.02 10.17
CA LEU A 90 -7.73 2.30 11.59
C LEU A 90 -6.55 3.17 12.03
N HIS A 91 -6.83 4.12 12.91
CA HIS A 91 -5.84 4.80 13.73
C HIS A 91 -6.08 4.43 15.19
N TYR A 92 -5.04 3.97 15.90
CA TYR A 92 -5.16 3.64 17.31
C TYR A 92 -5.06 4.88 18.22
N SER A 93 -4.53 6.00 17.73
CA SER A 93 -4.62 7.30 18.40
C SER A 93 -4.47 8.47 17.42
N ASP A 94 -4.91 9.65 17.84
CA ASP A 94 -4.83 10.90 17.07
C ASP A 94 -3.41 11.32 16.69
N ASN A 95 -2.41 10.89 17.47
CA ASN A 95 -1.00 11.24 17.29
C ASN A 95 -0.20 10.10 16.66
N ASP A 96 -0.83 8.96 16.35
CA ASP A 96 -0.16 7.84 15.72
C ASP A 96 -0.20 7.99 14.19
N PRO A 97 0.96 8.25 13.55
CA PRO A 97 1.03 8.35 12.10
C PRO A 97 0.97 6.98 11.40
N VAL A 98 1.01 5.87 12.14
CA VAL A 98 0.81 4.53 11.58
C VAL A 98 -0.67 4.29 11.35
N ILE A 99 -0.97 3.77 10.17
CA ILE A 99 -2.29 3.40 9.70
C ILE A 99 -2.31 1.88 9.67
N HIS A 100 -3.27 1.32 10.40
CA HIS A 100 -3.53 -0.11 10.43
C HIS A 100 -4.77 -0.44 9.61
N THR A 101 -4.97 -1.71 9.32
CA THR A 101 -6.22 -2.17 8.68
C THR A 101 -7.16 -2.79 9.71
N GLY A 102 -8.45 -2.80 9.38
CA GLY A 102 -9.44 -3.59 10.10
C GLY A 102 -9.14 -5.10 10.07
N ASN A 103 -9.72 -5.82 11.02
CA ASN A 103 -9.51 -7.26 11.18
C ASN A 103 -9.98 -8.07 9.95
N GLU A 104 -10.88 -7.51 9.14
CA GLU A 104 -11.40 -8.15 7.93
C GLU A 104 -10.31 -8.44 6.89
N LEU A 105 -9.18 -7.72 6.91
CA LEU A 105 -8.08 -8.00 5.99
C LEU A 105 -7.51 -9.41 6.22
N GLY A 106 -7.45 -9.85 7.48
CA GLY A 106 -6.91 -11.16 7.85
C GLY A 106 -7.73 -12.28 7.22
N GLY A 107 -7.11 -13.07 6.35
CA GLY A 107 -7.75 -14.17 5.64
C GLY A 107 -8.38 -13.79 4.29
N MET A 108 -8.41 -12.49 3.91
CA MET A 108 -8.76 -12.11 2.55
C MET A 108 -7.70 -12.64 1.58
N THR A 109 -8.16 -13.12 0.43
CA THR A 109 -7.31 -13.61 -0.66
C THR A 109 -7.47 -12.71 -1.86
N ALA A 110 -6.37 -12.11 -2.33
CA ALA A 110 -6.37 -11.24 -3.51
C ALA A 110 -5.00 -11.21 -4.18
N ARG A 111 -5.00 -10.95 -5.49
CA ARG A 111 -3.79 -10.67 -6.27
C ARG A 111 -3.43 -9.19 -6.31
N LYS A 112 -4.40 -8.29 -6.12
CA LYS A 112 -4.22 -6.84 -6.25
C LYS A 112 -4.70 -6.11 -5.01
N LEU A 113 -3.90 -5.14 -4.57
CA LEU A 113 -4.28 -4.15 -3.56
C LEU A 113 -4.07 -2.75 -4.14
N ARG A 114 -4.95 -1.81 -3.81
CA ARG A 114 -4.89 -0.42 -4.25
C ARG A 114 -5.10 0.51 -3.08
N ILE A 115 -4.33 1.59 -3.03
CA ILE A 115 -4.54 2.72 -2.13
C ILE A 115 -4.76 3.98 -2.96
N THR A 116 -5.83 4.71 -2.68
CA THR A 116 -6.28 5.87 -3.46
C THR A 116 -6.43 7.09 -2.56
N ASN A 117 -5.96 8.26 -2.98
CA ASN A 117 -6.30 9.52 -2.35
C ASN A 117 -7.76 9.88 -2.68
N VAL A 118 -8.62 9.92 -1.66
CA VAL A 118 -10.05 10.21 -1.76
C VAL A 118 -10.45 11.51 -1.06
N SER A 119 -9.47 12.32 -0.64
CA SER A 119 -9.72 13.60 0.06
C SER A 119 -10.40 14.66 -0.79
N GLY A 120 -10.38 14.51 -2.12
CA GLY A 120 -10.84 15.53 -3.07
C GLY A 120 -9.88 16.70 -3.28
N GLN A 121 -8.65 16.62 -2.75
CA GLN A 121 -7.58 17.63 -2.85
C GLN A 121 -6.23 16.94 -3.11
N ASP A 122 -5.23 17.71 -3.54
CA ASP A 122 -3.85 17.25 -3.59
C ASP A 122 -3.26 17.19 -2.17
N LEU A 123 -2.50 16.15 -1.87
CA LEU A 123 -1.90 15.93 -0.56
C LEU A 123 -0.39 15.90 -0.64
N GLN A 124 0.27 16.34 0.43
CA GLN A 124 1.69 16.13 0.66
C GLN A 124 1.85 15.14 1.81
N VAL A 125 2.53 14.03 1.55
CA VAL A 125 2.76 12.98 2.55
C VAL A 125 4.22 12.55 2.61
N TYR A 126 4.63 12.01 3.76
CA TYR A 126 5.95 11.42 3.95
C TYR A 126 5.81 9.90 3.92
N PHE A 127 6.16 9.26 2.81
CA PHE A 127 6.03 7.81 2.65
C PHE A 127 7.10 7.06 3.46
N LYS A 128 6.83 6.78 4.74
CA LYS A 128 7.80 6.22 5.70
C LYS A 128 7.90 4.70 5.63
N HIS A 129 6.78 4.01 5.47
CA HIS A 129 6.75 2.59 5.14
C HIS A 129 5.38 2.21 4.59
N PHE A 130 5.34 1.10 3.85
CA PHE A 130 4.11 0.44 3.44
C PHE A 130 4.38 -1.06 3.39
N LYS A 131 3.72 -1.81 4.26
CA LYS A 131 4.03 -3.22 4.51
C LYS A 131 2.74 -4.03 4.58
N PHE A 132 2.72 -5.19 3.92
CA PHE A 132 1.75 -6.23 4.20
C PHE A 132 2.42 -7.58 4.38
N VAL A 133 1.73 -8.47 5.09
CA VAL A 133 2.21 -9.80 5.45
C VAL A 133 1.35 -10.86 4.77
N LYS A 134 2.00 -11.82 4.14
CA LYS A 134 1.38 -13.01 3.55
C LYS A 134 1.21 -14.10 4.62
N GLN A 135 0.15 -14.89 4.53
CA GLN A 135 0.07 -16.16 5.27
C GLN A 135 1.00 -17.21 4.65
#